data_AF-A0AAF0UV54-F1
#
_entry.id   AF-A0AAF0UV54-F1
#
_cell.length_a   1.000
_cell.length_b   1.000
_cell.length_c   1.000
_cell.angle_alpha   90.00
_cell.angle_beta   90.00
_cell.angle_gamma   90.00
#
_symmetry.space_group_name_H-M   'P 1'
#
loop_
_entity.id
_entity.type
_entity.pdbx_description
1 polymer ?
#
loop_
_entity_poly.entity_id
_entity_poly.type
_entity_poly.pdbx_seq_one_letter_code
_entity_poly.pdbx_strand_id
1 'polypeptide(L)'
;MSSVEISMDTIMEDEDSVVSNTDAIIYAASDISGWTHSLISDNNIPNSSSSMSVDEHHHNHHHQQISTAAGGGGNEDDSMIVSSSASSCWLNNNKQIDDQQETRILNVDFRALCDNTLKSCGGSEFRGSSVNEESSVRLVNTMMACAEAIQENNLSLADELISDIRRIAVSQIGGAMKKEATYFADALHHKIHRTNSEDLVESSYSKDQVLSMSFYDSCLFLKFAHLIANQSILEAFANSKRVHVIDFSLNQGSQWPALLQALTLRPGGPPAFRLTGIGGHSQPDDTTDALQEVGGKLAQLAESMGIEFEFRGLVVHTLADLEAPMLNIRLSNVESVAVNSVFKLHRVFSIPGAIEKVMDLIKQIDPKIVTIAEREVNHNESVFMNRIKEAWHYYSTMFDLLENSEWTKCSTIDLEIAAQHLGREIYNLVACEGTKRVMRHETFGQWRVRFNSAGFNLVPLGSNTSRHANMLLALYTNGKRYRVEEKDGCLMLSWNSRPLITTSAWRGYFAKSKD
;
A
#
# COMPACT_ATOMS: atom_id res chain seq x y z
N MET A 1 -71.52 16.25 0.61
CA MET A 1 -70.61 16.17 1.76
C MET A 1 -69.77 14.91 1.61
N SER A 2 -68.55 15.06 1.09
CA SER A 2 -67.29 14.43 1.52
C SER A 2 -66.32 14.47 0.35
N SER A 3 -65.40 15.42 0.38
CA SER A 3 -64.27 15.49 -0.55
C SER A 3 -63.06 14.95 0.21
N VAL A 4 -62.40 13.95 -0.37
CA VAL A 4 -61.18 13.34 0.15
C VAL A 4 -60.00 14.18 -0.35
N GLU A 5 -59.24 14.77 0.57
CA GLU A 5 -57.91 15.32 0.29
C GLU A 5 -56.85 14.28 0.70
N ILE A 6 -56.02 13.88 -0.26
CA ILE A 6 -54.83 13.06 -0.07
C ILE A 6 -53.66 14.04 0.04
N SER A 7 -53.03 14.10 1.22
CA SER A 7 -51.74 14.78 1.40
C SER A 7 -50.65 13.90 0.80
N MET A 8 -49.91 14.44 -0.15
CA MET A 8 -48.80 13.82 -0.85
C MET A 8 -47.54 14.38 -0.20
N ASP A 9 -46.99 13.63 0.77
CA ASP A 9 -45.75 14.02 1.44
C ASP A 9 -44.55 13.81 0.49
N THR A 10 -43.84 14.91 0.27
CA THR A 10 -42.63 15.05 -0.54
C THR A 10 -41.46 14.32 0.14
N ILE A 11 -41.00 13.22 -0.46
CA ILE A 11 -39.68 12.62 -0.18
C ILE A 11 -38.78 13.03 -1.36
N MET A 12 -38.14 14.20 -1.30
CA MET A 12 -37.21 14.64 -2.35
C MET A 12 -35.99 15.47 -1.87
N GLU A 13 -35.71 15.60 -0.57
CA GLU A 13 -34.67 16.54 -0.10
C GLU A 13 -33.33 15.93 0.39
N ASP A 14 -33.18 14.59 0.47
CA ASP A 14 -31.95 14.00 1.03
C ASP A 14 -30.90 13.53 0.00
N GLU A 15 -31.28 13.20 -1.24
CA GLU A 15 -30.30 12.67 -2.22
C GLU A 15 -29.33 13.74 -2.74
N ASP A 16 -29.82 14.95 -3.06
CA ASP A 16 -29.01 16.01 -3.68
C ASP A 16 -27.93 16.56 -2.73
N SER A 17 -28.21 16.61 -1.42
CA SER A 17 -27.25 17.09 -0.41
C SER A 17 -26.11 16.09 -0.17
N VAL A 18 -26.41 14.80 -0.19
CA VAL A 18 -25.42 13.71 -0.07
C VAL A 18 -24.54 13.67 -1.31
N VAL A 19 -25.10 13.86 -2.51
CA VAL A 19 -24.35 13.92 -3.77
C VAL A 19 -23.38 15.10 -3.78
N SER A 20 -23.83 16.31 -3.41
CA SER A 20 -22.97 17.52 -3.35
C SER A 20 -21.79 17.38 -2.39
N ASN A 21 -22.03 16.85 -1.18
CA ASN A 21 -20.94 16.61 -0.21
C ASN A 21 -19.92 15.61 -0.72
N THR A 22 -20.38 14.60 -1.48
CA THR A 22 -19.50 13.55 -1.96
C THR A 22 -18.70 13.97 -3.19
N ASP A 23 -19.28 14.77 -4.08
CA ASP A 23 -18.56 15.42 -5.17
C ASP A 23 -17.39 16.25 -4.61
N ALA A 24 -17.59 16.96 -3.50
CA ALA A 24 -16.50 17.67 -2.84
C ALA A 24 -15.38 16.73 -2.34
N ILE A 25 -15.69 15.55 -1.81
CA ILE A 25 -14.64 14.57 -1.42
C ILE A 25 -13.84 14.15 -2.65
N ILE A 26 -14.50 13.91 -3.79
CA ILE A 26 -13.85 13.45 -5.02
C ILE A 26 -13.01 14.56 -5.65
N TYR A 27 -13.53 15.79 -5.72
CA TYR A 27 -12.79 16.95 -6.22
C TYR A 27 -11.62 17.32 -5.31
N ALA A 28 -11.79 17.27 -3.98
CA ALA A 28 -10.71 17.50 -3.04
C ALA A 28 -9.64 16.40 -3.09
N ALA A 29 -10.05 15.14 -3.29
CA ALA A 29 -9.11 14.03 -3.52
C ALA A 29 -8.26 14.23 -4.78
N SER A 30 -8.74 15.08 -5.71
CA SER A 30 -8.01 15.46 -6.91
C SER A 30 -6.87 16.45 -6.72
N ASP A 31 -6.88 17.19 -5.62
CA ASP A 31 -5.87 18.21 -5.29
C ASP A 31 -4.87 17.77 -4.18
N ILE A 32 -4.92 16.48 -3.78
CA ILE A 32 -4.03 15.92 -2.76
C ILE A 32 -2.53 16.16 -3.07
N SER A 33 -2.15 16.20 -4.35
CA SER A 33 -0.75 16.40 -4.75
C SER A 33 -0.20 17.78 -4.38
N GLY A 34 -1.04 18.83 -4.36
CA GLY A 34 -0.60 20.16 -3.93
C GLY A 34 -0.37 20.21 -2.42
N TRP A 35 -1.23 19.53 -1.67
CA TRP A 35 -1.13 19.40 -0.21
C TRP A 35 0.15 18.67 0.23
N THR A 36 0.43 17.50 -0.36
CA THR A 36 1.63 16.73 -0.03
C THR A 36 2.90 17.45 -0.44
N HIS A 37 2.91 18.12 -1.60
CA HIS A 37 4.06 18.93 -2.01
C HIS A 37 4.36 20.08 -1.03
N SER A 38 3.33 20.77 -0.53
CA SER A 38 3.52 21.86 0.44
C SER A 38 4.15 21.36 1.76
N LEU A 39 3.85 20.14 2.20
CA LEU A 39 4.47 19.53 3.39
C LEU A 39 5.89 19.01 3.14
N ILE A 40 6.20 18.61 1.91
CA ILE A 40 7.52 18.09 1.54
C ILE A 40 8.50 19.23 1.20
N SER A 41 8.04 20.30 0.56
CA SER A 41 8.89 21.43 0.14
C SER A 41 9.44 22.25 1.31
N ASP A 42 8.69 22.34 2.40
CA ASP A 42 9.05 23.11 3.59
C ASP A 42 10.13 22.42 4.44
N ASN A 43 10.37 21.12 4.21
CA ASN A 43 11.33 20.29 4.93
C ASN A 43 12.73 20.21 4.29
N ASN A 44 13.03 21.00 3.25
CA ASN A 44 14.37 21.06 2.67
C ASN A 44 15.27 22.09 3.41
N ILE A 45 16.35 21.57 4.01
CA ILE A 45 17.39 22.27 4.76
C ILE A 45 17.95 23.49 3.99
N PRO A 46 18.16 24.65 4.65
CA PRO A 46 18.75 25.83 4.03
C PRO A 46 20.27 25.66 3.91
N ASN A 47 20.80 25.59 2.69
CA ASN A 47 22.19 25.97 2.46
C ASN A 47 22.27 27.50 2.41
N SER A 48 22.53 28.10 3.57
CA SER A 48 22.95 29.50 3.66
C SER A 48 24.39 29.64 3.19
N SER A 49 24.59 30.45 2.15
CA SER A 49 25.72 31.37 2.12
C SER A 49 25.32 32.60 1.32
N SER A 50 24.79 33.59 2.02
CA SER A 50 24.71 34.97 1.55
C SER A 50 26.09 35.64 1.69
N SER A 51 26.60 36.23 0.60
CA SER A 51 27.50 37.37 0.69
C SER A 51 27.19 38.34 -0.44
N MET A 52 26.72 39.54 -0.07
CA MET A 52 26.63 40.70 -0.95
C MET A 52 27.97 41.46 -0.99
N SER A 53 28.45 41.82 -2.19
CA SER A 53 29.06 43.12 -2.52
C SER A 53 29.49 43.14 -4.01
N VAL A 54 28.84 43.94 -4.88
CA VAL A 54 29.25 45.26 -5.44
C VAL A 54 30.50 45.25 -6.37
N ASP A 55 30.21 45.54 -7.65
CA ASP A 55 30.95 46.22 -8.75
C ASP A 55 32.30 45.77 -9.36
N GLU A 56 32.34 46.05 -10.68
CA GLU A 56 33.45 46.35 -11.61
C GLU A 56 34.11 45.28 -12.52
N HIS A 57 33.78 45.44 -13.81
CA HIS A 57 34.63 45.49 -15.02
C HIS A 57 35.66 44.39 -15.39
N HIS A 58 35.40 43.82 -16.60
CA HIS A 58 36.34 43.58 -17.71
C HIS A 58 37.54 42.61 -17.54
N HIS A 59 37.53 41.46 -18.26
CA HIS A 59 38.24 41.30 -19.54
C HIS A 59 38.05 39.91 -20.19
N ASN A 60 38.01 39.93 -21.52
CA ASN A 60 37.96 38.82 -22.48
C ASN A 60 39.31 38.07 -22.58
N HIS A 61 39.26 36.76 -22.86
CA HIS A 61 39.93 36.09 -24.00
C HIS A 61 39.53 34.60 -24.04
N HIS A 62 38.85 34.14 -25.11
CA HIS A 62 39.37 33.26 -26.21
C HIS A 62 39.91 31.89 -25.72
N HIS A 63 39.41 30.72 -26.15
CA HIS A 63 39.16 30.18 -27.50
C HIS A 63 38.17 28.97 -27.38
N GLN A 64 37.03 28.85 -28.09
CA GLN A 64 36.80 28.27 -29.45
C GLN A 64 37.73 27.10 -29.82
N GLN A 65 37.30 25.89 -30.24
CA GLN A 65 36.33 25.44 -31.26
C GLN A 65 35.85 24.01 -30.86
N ILE A 66 34.60 23.54 -30.96
CA ILE A 66 33.64 23.31 -32.07
C ILE A 66 34.04 22.24 -33.12
N SER A 67 33.19 21.19 -33.11
CA SER A 67 32.72 20.27 -34.18
C SER A 67 33.51 19.02 -34.57
N THR A 68 32.95 17.82 -34.38
CA THR A 68 31.95 17.04 -35.18
C THR A 68 32.37 16.67 -36.60
N ALA A 69 32.50 15.35 -36.82
CA ALA A 69 31.75 14.51 -37.78
C ALA A 69 32.59 13.59 -38.69
N ALA A 70 32.16 12.32 -38.69
CA ALA A 70 32.02 11.37 -39.79
C ALA A 70 33.26 10.84 -40.58
N GLY A 71 33.33 9.50 -40.65
CA GLY A 71 33.44 8.78 -41.92
C GLY A 71 34.70 7.96 -42.17
N GLY A 72 34.53 6.64 -42.33
CA GLY A 72 35.20 5.86 -43.39
C GLY A 72 36.37 4.93 -43.00
N GLY A 73 36.09 3.62 -43.04
CA GLY A 73 36.76 2.67 -43.97
C GLY A 73 38.13 2.05 -43.65
N GLY A 74 38.21 0.72 -43.81
CA GLY A 74 39.41 -0.09 -44.12
C GLY A 74 40.05 -0.79 -42.91
N ASN A 75 39.92 -2.13 -42.77
CA ASN A 75 40.91 -3.19 -43.13
C ASN A 75 42.17 -3.14 -42.24
N GLU A 76 42.70 -4.19 -41.61
CA GLU A 76 42.78 -5.63 -41.90
C GLU A 76 43.34 -6.38 -40.67
N ASP A 77 43.08 -7.70 -40.59
CA ASP A 77 43.87 -8.82 -40.01
C ASP A 77 44.06 -8.95 -38.47
N ASP A 78 44.08 -10.13 -37.82
CA ASP A 78 44.23 -11.52 -38.31
C ASP A 78 43.85 -12.59 -37.24
N SER A 79 43.33 -13.75 -37.70
CA SER A 79 43.45 -15.14 -37.16
C SER A 79 42.90 -15.52 -35.74
N MET A 80 42.33 -16.69 -35.40
CA MET A 80 42.12 -18.05 -35.97
C MET A 80 40.76 -18.62 -35.44
N ILE A 81 39.83 -19.17 -36.25
CA ILE A 81 39.55 -20.60 -36.61
C ILE A 81 39.87 -21.62 -35.47
N VAL A 82 39.05 -22.58 -35.02
CA VAL A 82 38.29 -23.70 -35.66
C VAL A 82 37.31 -24.28 -34.60
N SER A 83 35.98 -24.19 -34.77
CA SER A 83 35.04 -25.22 -35.28
C SER A 83 35.21 -26.67 -34.75
N SER A 84 34.18 -27.23 -34.11
CA SER A 84 33.48 -28.43 -34.62
C SER A 84 32.52 -29.01 -33.59
N SER A 85 31.26 -28.99 -33.98
CA SER A 85 30.14 -29.81 -33.52
C SER A 85 30.23 -31.24 -34.07
N ALA A 86 29.79 -32.24 -33.31
CA ALA A 86 28.96 -33.34 -33.82
C ALA A 86 28.43 -34.25 -32.70
N SER A 87 27.11 -34.46 -32.75
CA SER A 87 26.33 -35.50 -32.09
C SER A 87 26.82 -36.92 -32.37
N SER A 88 26.59 -37.86 -31.45
CA SER A 88 25.56 -38.91 -31.62
C SER A 88 25.59 -39.97 -30.52
N CYS A 89 24.39 -40.40 -30.16
CA CYS A 89 23.97 -41.38 -29.16
C CYS A 89 24.46 -42.80 -29.46
N TRP A 90 24.70 -43.65 -28.45
CA TRP A 90 24.31 -45.08 -28.44
C TRP A 90 24.08 -45.59 -27.00
N LEU A 91 22.99 -46.34 -26.84
CA LEU A 91 22.47 -46.97 -25.63
C LEU A 91 23.34 -48.12 -25.12
N ASN A 92 23.35 -48.37 -23.80
CA ASN A 92 23.13 -49.73 -23.31
C ASN A 92 22.63 -49.78 -21.85
N ASN A 93 21.66 -50.67 -21.65
CA ASN A 93 20.98 -50.98 -20.39
C ASN A 93 21.87 -51.76 -19.42
N ASN A 94 21.70 -51.54 -18.12
CA ASN A 94 21.71 -52.62 -17.13
C ASN A 94 20.84 -52.27 -15.93
N LYS A 95 19.92 -53.18 -15.61
CA LYS A 95 19.06 -53.19 -14.42
C LYS A 95 19.87 -53.61 -13.20
N GLN A 96 19.73 -52.89 -12.09
CA GLN A 96 19.70 -53.54 -10.78
C GLN A 96 18.87 -52.72 -9.79
N ILE A 97 18.01 -53.44 -9.07
CA ILE A 97 17.01 -52.99 -8.10
C ILE A 97 17.72 -52.75 -6.76
N ASP A 98 17.42 -51.65 -6.06
CA ASP A 98 17.32 -51.68 -4.61
C ASP A 98 16.40 -50.57 -4.07
N ASP A 99 15.66 -50.91 -3.02
CA ASP A 99 14.58 -50.17 -2.38
C ASP A 99 15.05 -48.89 -1.68
N GLN A 100 14.32 -47.77 -1.85
CA GLN A 100 14.29 -46.68 -0.87
C GLN A 100 13.05 -45.76 -1.02
N GLN A 101 12.14 -45.92 -0.06
CA GLN A 101 11.14 -44.97 0.47
C GLN A 101 10.59 -43.89 -0.47
N GLU A 102 9.35 -44.09 -0.94
CA GLU A 102 8.49 -43.06 -1.51
C GLU A 102 8.27 -41.89 -0.54
N THR A 103 8.93 -40.76 -0.79
CA THR A 103 8.41 -39.44 -0.44
C THR A 103 7.17 -39.18 -1.28
N ARG A 104 6.00 -39.14 -0.63
CA ARG A 104 4.75 -38.71 -1.28
C ARG A 104 4.89 -37.23 -1.67
N ILE A 105 5.30 -36.99 -2.91
CA ILE A 105 5.19 -35.69 -3.57
C ILE A 105 3.70 -35.36 -3.65
N LEU A 106 3.26 -34.34 -2.92
CA LEU A 106 1.97 -33.73 -3.18
C LEU A 106 2.03 -33.18 -4.61
N ASN A 107 1.28 -33.79 -5.51
CA ASN A 107 1.05 -33.31 -6.88
C ASN A 107 0.35 -31.94 -6.82
N VAL A 108 1.15 -30.87 -6.66
CA VAL A 108 0.70 -29.50 -6.87
C VAL A 108 0.90 -29.23 -8.36
N ASP A 109 -0.19 -28.95 -9.08
CA ASP A 109 -0.12 -28.64 -10.51
C ASP A 109 0.44 -27.22 -10.71
N PHE A 110 1.76 -27.15 -10.88
CA PHE A 110 2.47 -25.89 -11.11
C PHE A 110 2.09 -25.20 -12.43
N ARG A 111 1.48 -25.92 -13.40
CA ARG A 111 0.96 -25.29 -14.62
C ARG A 111 -0.23 -24.38 -14.32
N ALA A 112 -1.14 -24.80 -13.45
CA ALA A 112 -2.29 -23.98 -13.03
C ALA A 112 -1.87 -22.69 -12.29
N LEU A 113 -0.75 -22.74 -11.55
CA LEU A 113 -0.17 -21.58 -10.87
C LEU A 113 0.52 -20.61 -11.85
N CYS A 114 1.19 -21.14 -12.86
CA CYS A 114 1.74 -20.36 -13.95
C CYS A 114 0.63 -19.71 -14.77
N ASP A 115 -0.45 -20.42 -15.08
CA ASP A 115 -1.58 -19.90 -15.85
C ASP A 115 -2.28 -18.73 -15.14
N ASN A 116 -2.41 -18.75 -13.82
CA ASN A 116 -2.99 -17.64 -13.06
C ASN A 116 -2.06 -16.41 -12.99
N THR A 117 -0.74 -16.63 -12.96
CA THR A 117 0.27 -15.56 -12.95
C THR A 117 0.40 -14.94 -14.36
N LEU A 118 0.42 -15.77 -15.40
CA LEU A 118 0.48 -15.37 -16.81
C LEU A 118 -0.82 -14.71 -17.29
N LYS A 119 -2.00 -15.13 -16.81
CA LYS A 119 -3.27 -14.43 -17.09
C LYS A 119 -3.35 -13.05 -16.44
N SER A 120 -2.60 -12.80 -15.36
CA SER A 120 -2.49 -11.47 -14.74
C SER A 120 -1.63 -10.51 -15.57
N CYS A 121 -0.64 -11.03 -16.30
CA CYS A 121 0.23 -10.27 -17.19
C CYS A 121 -0.36 -10.28 -18.62
N GLY A 122 -1.16 -9.27 -18.95
CA GLY A 122 -1.95 -9.23 -20.20
C GLY A 122 -1.17 -9.57 -21.47
N GLY A 123 -1.71 -10.49 -22.27
CA GLY A 123 -1.10 -10.97 -23.52
C GLY A 123 -1.12 -9.94 -24.64
N SER A 124 0.03 -9.75 -25.29
CA SER A 124 0.16 -9.21 -26.64
C SER A 124 1.03 -10.16 -27.47
N GLU A 125 0.48 -10.65 -28.58
CA GLU A 125 1.16 -11.57 -29.50
C GLU A 125 2.31 -10.86 -30.22
N PHE A 126 3.55 -11.30 -30.01
CA PHE A 126 4.62 -11.20 -31.01
C PHE A 126 5.62 -12.34 -30.80
N ARG A 127 6.17 -12.85 -31.91
CA ARG A 127 6.97 -14.10 -32.10
C ARG A 127 8.23 -14.29 -31.23
N GLY A 128 8.46 -13.44 -30.22
CA GLY A 128 9.45 -13.60 -29.16
C GLY A 128 8.86 -14.00 -27.79
N SER A 129 7.53 -14.20 -27.66
CA SER A 129 6.90 -14.46 -26.35
C SER A 129 7.18 -15.86 -25.77
N SER A 130 7.45 -16.88 -26.58
CA SER A 130 7.64 -18.26 -26.06
C SER A 130 8.87 -18.43 -25.19
N VAL A 131 9.98 -17.75 -25.49
CA VAL A 131 11.23 -17.82 -24.72
C VAL A 131 11.10 -17.05 -23.40
N ASN A 132 10.35 -15.93 -23.40
CA ASN A 132 10.09 -15.14 -22.19
C ASN A 132 9.06 -15.83 -21.27
N GLU A 133 8.06 -16.50 -21.84
CA GLU A 133 7.10 -17.32 -21.10
C GLU A 133 7.81 -18.52 -20.44
N GLU A 134 8.68 -19.22 -21.17
CA GLU A 134 9.46 -20.32 -20.61
C GLU A 134 10.41 -19.86 -19.50
N SER A 135 11.07 -18.71 -19.67
CA SER A 135 11.95 -18.14 -18.64
C SER A 135 11.16 -17.69 -17.40
N SER A 136 9.97 -17.10 -17.59
CA SER A 136 9.06 -16.70 -16.50
C SER A 136 8.58 -17.91 -15.70
N VAL A 137 8.14 -18.97 -16.38
CA VAL A 137 7.72 -20.23 -15.73
C VAL A 137 8.89 -20.86 -14.96
N ARG A 138 10.09 -20.88 -15.56
CA ARG A 138 11.30 -21.37 -14.87
C ARG A 138 11.62 -20.56 -13.63
N LEU A 139 11.47 -19.23 -13.67
CA LEU A 139 11.71 -18.35 -12.54
C LEU A 139 10.77 -18.67 -11.37
N VAL A 140 9.47 -18.79 -11.66
CA VAL A 140 8.46 -19.16 -10.65
C VAL A 140 8.77 -20.53 -10.05
N ASN A 141 9.07 -21.53 -10.88
CA ASN A 141 9.39 -22.87 -10.38
C ASN A 141 10.66 -22.87 -9.52
N THR A 142 11.69 -22.11 -9.91
CA THR A 142 12.94 -21.98 -9.13
C THR A 142 12.68 -21.27 -7.80
N MET A 143 11.81 -20.26 -7.79
CA MET A 143 11.37 -19.56 -6.57
C MET A 143 10.67 -20.51 -5.60
N MET A 144 9.72 -21.32 -6.08
CA MET A 144 9.01 -22.29 -5.24
C MET A 144 9.97 -23.38 -4.73
N ALA A 145 10.85 -23.93 -5.58
CA ALA A 145 11.85 -24.89 -5.16
C ALA A 145 12.80 -24.32 -4.09
N CYS A 146 13.17 -23.03 -4.20
CA CYS A 146 14.00 -22.36 -3.20
C CYS A 146 13.26 -22.26 -1.86
N ALA A 147 11.98 -21.89 -1.88
CA ALA A 147 11.17 -21.81 -0.67
C ALA A 147 11.00 -23.19 0.01
N GLU A 148 10.85 -24.25 -0.80
CA GLU A 148 10.82 -25.64 -0.33
C GLU A 148 12.14 -26.04 0.34
N ALA A 149 13.27 -25.81 -0.33
CA ALA A 149 14.59 -26.13 0.19
C ALA A 149 14.88 -25.43 1.52
N ILE A 150 14.47 -24.15 1.67
CA ILE A 150 14.59 -23.42 2.95
C ILE A 150 13.69 -24.05 4.02
N GLN A 151 12.46 -24.43 3.67
CA GLN A 151 11.53 -25.05 4.62
C GLN A 151 12.03 -26.41 5.11
N GLU A 152 12.68 -27.18 4.23
CA GLU A 152 13.33 -28.45 4.56
C GLU A 152 14.71 -28.28 5.21
N ASN A 153 15.14 -27.03 5.44
CA ASN A 153 16.44 -26.67 6.01
C ASN A 153 17.64 -27.13 5.15
N ASN A 154 17.44 -27.34 3.85
CA ASN A 154 18.49 -27.58 2.87
C ASN A 154 19.06 -26.24 2.34
N LEU A 155 19.84 -25.57 3.19
CA LEU A 155 20.34 -24.22 2.92
C LEU A 155 21.37 -24.16 1.78
N SER A 156 22.10 -25.24 1.52
CA SER A 156 23.05 -25.32 0.39
C SER A 156 22.31 -25.27 -0.93
N LEU A 157 21.28 -26.11 -1.08
CA LEU A 157 20.43 -26.08 -2.28
C LEU A 157 19.71 -24.73 -2.42
N ALA A 158 19.24 -24.15 -1.31
CA ALA A 158 18.60 -22.83 -1.34
C ALA A 158 19.55 -21.74 -1.87
N ASP A 159 20.83 -21.72 -1.46
CA ASP A 159 21.80 -20.72 -1.93
C ASP A 159 22.13 -20.88 -3.43
N GLU A 160 22.21 -22.11 -3.92
CA GLU A 160 22.32 -22.42 -5.36
C GLU A 160 21.09 -21.92 -6.13
N LEU A 161 19.88 -22.21 -5.64
CA LEU A 161 18.63 -21.78 -6.25
C LEU A 161 18.47 -20.26 -6.24
N ILE A 162 18.92 -19.55 -5.20
CA ILE A 162 18.95 -18.09 -5.15
C ILE A 162 19.87 -17.52 -6.25
N SER A 163 21.03 -18.15 -6.47
CA SER A 163 21.94 -17.76 -7.54
C SER A 163 21.31 -17.97 -8.92
N ASP A 164 20.56 -19.06 -9.10
CA ASP A 164 19.79 -19.31 -10.31
C ASP A 164 18.64 -18.31 -10.52
N ILE A 165 17.90 -17.95 -9.46
CA ILE A 165 16.85 -16.92 -9.51
C ILE A 165 17.44 -15.61 -10.03
N ARG A 166 18.57 -15.16 -9.47
CA ARG A 166 19.27 -13.93 -9.93
C ARG A 166 19.66 -14.02 -11.40
N ARG A 167 20.24 -15.15 -11.82
CA ARG A 167 20.66 -15.38 -13.22
C ARG A 167 19.46 -15.36 -14.18
N ILE A 168 18.36 -16.01 -13.82
CA ILE A 168 17.13 -16.04 -14.63
C ILE A 168 16.48 -14.65 -14.67
N ALA A 169 16.46 -13.91 -13.56
CA ALA A 169 15.90 -12.56 -13.47
C ALA A 169 16.60 -11.58 -14.44
N VAL A 170 17.93 -11.67 -14.59
CA VAL A 170 18.69 -10.84 -15.54
C VAL A 170 18.24 -11.06 -16.99
N SER A 171 17.76 -12.25 -17.33
CA SER A 171 17.30 -12.62 -18.68
C SER A 171 15.84 -12.28 -18.98
N GLN A 172 15.08 -11.75 -18.01
CA GLN A 172 13.68 -11.39 -18.21
C GLN A 172 13.52 -10.17 -19.10
N ILE A 173 12.59 -10.26 -20.05
CA ILE A 173 12.17 -9.13 -20.89
C ILE A 173 11.03 -8.42 -20.16
N GLY A 174 11.33 -7.33 -19.47
CA GLY A 174 10.37 -6.54 -18.68
C GLY A 174 10.96 -6.05 -17.36
N GLY A 175 10.50 -4.90 -16.88
CA GLY A 175 11.00 -4.28 -15.64
C GLY A 175 10.44 -4.94 -14.39
N ALA A 176 9.14 -5.30 -14.38
CA ALA A 176 8.44 -5.79 -13.20
C ALA A 176 9.02 -7.09 -12.65
N MET A 177 8.96 -8.17 -13.44
CA MET A 177 9.38 -9.50 -12.99
C MET A 177 10.87 -9.57 -12.64
N LYS A 178 11.72 -8.82 -13.37
CA LYS A 178 13.14 -8.68 -13.05
C LYS A 178 13.34 -8.04 -11.67
N LYS A 179 12.66 -6.92 -11.39
CA LYS A 179 12.78 -6.21 -10.09
C LYS A 179 12.24 -7.06 -8.96
N GLU A 180 11.05 -7.62 -9.11
CA GLU A 180 10.42 -8.51 -8.13
C GLU A 180 11.34 -9.67 -7.75
N ALA A 181 11.83 -10.42 -8.76
CA ALA A 181 12.72 -11.56 -8.53
C ALA A 181 14.02 -11.17 -7.83
N THR A 182 14.56 -9.99 -8.15
CA THR A 182 15.76 -9.46 -7.49
C THR A 182 15.50 -9.21 -6.01
N TYR A 183 14.41 -8.52 -5.66
CA TYR A 183 14.06 -8.27 -4.26
C TYR A 183 13.80 -9.56 -3.47
N PHE A 184 13.10 -10.53 -4.05
CA PHE A 184 12.91 -11.83 -3.41
C PHE A 184 14.23 -12.59 -3.23
N ALA A 185 15.09 -12.63 -4.25
CA ALA A 185 16.39 -13.29 -4.15
C ALA A 185 17.26 -12.68 -3.04
N ASP A 186 17.29 -11.35 -2.94
CA ASP A 186 18.01 -10.65 -1.89
C ASP A 186 17.43 -10.97 -0.50
N ALA A 187 16.11 -10.91 -0.35
CA ALA A 187 15.46 -11.23 0.91
C ALA A 187 15.67 -12.71 1.35
N LEU A 188 15.63 -13.64 0.40
CA LEU A 188 15.90 -15.07 0.64
C LEU A 188 17.37 -15.29 1.05
N HIS A 189 18.31 -14.62 0.37
CA HIS A 189 19.72 -14.66 0.73
C HIS A 189 19.95 -14.20 2.17
N HIS A 190 19.36 -13.06 2.55
CA HIS A 190 19.42 -12.57 3.93
C HIS A 190 18.80 -13.54 4.94
N LYS A 191 17.72 -14.23 4.57
CA LYS A 191 17.08 -15.23 5.42
C LYS A 191 18.01 -16.41 5.73
N ILE A 192 18.67 -16.97 4.72
CA ILE A 192 19.49 -18.19 4.88
C ILE A 192 20.82 -17.92 5.57
N HIS A 193 21.42 -16.74 5.33
CA HIS A 193 22.70 -16.36 5.94
C HIS A 193 22.56 -15.77 7.34
N ARG A 194 21.31 -15.56 7.81
CA ARG A 194 20.98 -14.94 9.11
C ARG A 194 21.80 -13.69 9.37
N THR A 195 22.06 -12.92 8.32
CA THR A 195 22.78 -11.65 8.43
C THR A 195 21.87 -10.71 9.21
N ASN A 196 22.04 -10.70 10.54
CA ASN A 196 21.39 -9.79 11.46
C ASN A 196 21.94 -8.39 11.18
N SER A 197 21.51 -7.75 10.10
CA SER A 197 21.68 -6.31 9.97
C SER A 197 20.61 -5.66 10.84
N GLU A 198 20.88 -5.62 12.15
CA GLU A 198 20.17 -4.74 13.09
C GLU A 198 20.18 -3.29 12.55
N ASP A 199 21.26 -2.91 11.86
CA ASP A 199 21.42 -1.63 11.14
C ASP A 199 20.45 -1.39 9.97
N LEU A 200 19.95 -2.43 9.28
CA LEU A 200 19.03 -2.27 8.15
C LEU A 200 17.58 -2.09 8.61
N VAL A 201 17.19 -2.68 9.74
CA VAL A 201 15.82 -2.59 10.25
C VAL A 201 15.58 -1.23 10.89
N GLU A 202 16.56 -0.71 11.65
CA GLU A 202 16.41 0.54 12.40
C GLU A 202 16.62 1.80 11.54
N SER A 203 17.51 1.75 10.53
CA SER A 203 17.66 2.82 9.53
C SER A 203 16.55 2.86 8.46
N SER A 204 15.67 1.86 8.43
CA SER A 204 14.59 1.74 7.44
C SER A 204 13.35 2.54 7.79
N TYR A 205 12.95 2.64 9.07
CA TYR A 205 11.61 3.12 9.42
C TYR A 205 11.32 4.60 9.09
N SER A 206 12.32 5.49 9.18
CA SER A 206 12.17 6.91 8.78
C SER A 206 12.10 7.08 7.26
N LYS A 207 12.92 6.33 6.52
CA LYS A 207 12.85 6.26 5.05
C LYS A 207 11.58 5.56 4.57
N ASP A 208 11.06 4.58 5.31
CA ASP A 208 9.87 3.80 4.95
C ASP A 208 8.63 4.68 4.84
N GLN A 209 8.51 5.72 5.67
CA GLN A 209 7.37 6.63 5.58
C GLN A 209 7.38 7.41 4.27
N VAL A 210 8.51 8.00 3.88
CA VAL A 210 8.65 8.74 2.61
C VAL A 210 8.44 7.80 1.41
N LEU A 211 9.05 6.62 1.42
CA LEU A 211 8.90 5.65 0.34
C LEU A 211 7.45 5.13 0.23
N SER A 212 6.79 4.87 1.38
CA SER A 212 5.39 4.45 1.40
C SER A 212 4.47 5.51 0.82
N MET A 213 4.70 6.79 1.16
CA MET A 213 3.90 7.89 0.65
C MET A 213 4.04 8.02 -0.86
N SER A 214 5.26 7.98 -1.39
CA SER A 214 5.47 8.02 -2.83
C SER A 214 4.81 6.83 -3.53
N PHE A 215 4.94 5.60 -3.01
CA PHE A 215 4.22 4.43 -3.56
C PHE A 215 2.72 4.66 -3.62
N TYR A 216 2.13 5.14 -2.53
CA TYR A 216 0.70 5.32 -2.44
C TYR A 216 0.17 6.56 -3.17
N ASP A 217 0.99 7.58 -3.39
CA ASP A 217 0.69 8.72 -4.25
C ASP A 217 0.80 8.34 -5.74
N SER A 218 1.72 7.44 -6.09
CA SER A 218 1.78 6.82 -7.41
C SER A 218 0.56 5.92 -7.67
N CYS A 219 -0.08 5.35 -6.65
CA CYS A 219 -1.18 4.40 -6.83
C CYS A 219 -2.55 4.99 -6.44
N LEU A 220 -3.65 4.35 -6.86
CA LEU A 220 -5.00 4.78 -6.45
C LEU A 220 -5.42 4.37 -5.04
N PHE A 221 -4.49 3.78 -4.30
CA PHE A 221 -4.75 3.04 -3.08
C PHE A 221 -5.20 3.97 -1.96
N LEU A 222 -4.43 5.03 -1.66
CA LEU A 222 -4.82 6.00 -0.63
C LEU A 222 -6.03 6.82 -1.06
N LYS A 223 -6.11 7.24 -2.33
CA LYS A 223 -7.27 8.00 -2.83
C LYS A 223 -8.56 7.21 -2.66
N PHE A 224 -8.54 5.93 -3.03
CA PHE A 224 -9.66 5.01 -2.83
C PHE A 224 -9.96 4.85 -1.34
N ALA A 225 -8.98 4.45 -0.51
CA ALA A 225 -9.17 4.24 0.92
C ALA A 225 -9.74 5.47 1.63
N HIS A 226 -9.18 6.65 1.38
CA HIS A 226 -9.61 7.92 1.95
C HIS A 226 -11.02 8.29 1.52
N LEU A 227 -11.37 8.13 0.23
CA LEU A 227 -12.72 8.42 -0.27
C LEU A 227 -13.75 7.57 0.48
N ILE A 228 -13.55 6.27 0.56
CA ILE A 228 -14.51 5.35 1.19
C ILE A 228 -14.60 5.59 2.71
N ALA A 229 -13.47 5.81 3.37
CA ALA A 229 -13.44 6.13 4.79
C ALA A 229 -14.14 7.46 5.09
N ASN A 230 -13.82 8.53 4.33
CA ASN A 230 -14.43 9.84 4.51
C ASN A 230 -15.94 9.80 4.27
N GLN A 231 -16.41 9.04 3.27
CA GLN A 231 -17.83 8.85 3.02
C GLN A 231 -18.53 8.20 4.22
N SER A 232 -17.95 7.12 4.74
CA SER A 232 -18.49 6.41 5.91
C SER A 232 -18.52 7.28 7.17
N ILE A 233 -17.48 8.09 7.37
CA ILE A 233 -17.37 9.04 8.49
C ILE A 233 -18.41 10.15 8.34
N LEU A 234 -18.56 10.72 7.14
CA LEU A 234 -19.51 11.78 6.85
C LEU A 234 -20.95 11.34 7.12
N GLU A 235 -21.33 10.15 6.62
CA GLU A 235 -22.64 9.55 6.86
C GLU A 235 -22.88 9.29 8.35
N ALA A 236 -21.88 8.75 9.06
CA ALA A 236 -21.97 8.56 10.50
C ALA A 236 -22.15 9.88 11.25
N PHE A 237 -21.57 10.98 10.76
CA PHE A 237 -21.61 12.29 11.40
C PHE A 237 -22.76 13.20 10.98
N ALA A 238 -23.65 12.77 10.07
CA ALA A 238 -24.69 13.60 9.44
C ALA A 238 -25.46 14.53 10.42
N ASN A 239 -25.82 14.03 11.60
CA ASN A 239 -26.60 14.77 12.61
C ASN A 239 -25.80 15.24 13.84
N SER A 240 -24.48 15.10 13.81
CA SER A 240 -23.61 15.44 14.95
C SER A 240 -23.09 16.87 14.84
N LYS A 241 -23.23 17.66 15.90
CA LYS A 241 -22.76 19.07 15.99
C LYS A 241 -21.30 19.21 16.40
N ARG A 242 -20.78 18.23 17.13
CA ARG A 242 -19.36 18.13 17.52
C ARG A 242 -18.89 16.73 17.17
N VAL A 243 -17.80 16.64 16.44
CA VAL A 243 -17.28 15.38 15.91
C VAL A 243 -15.80 15.26 16.17
N HIS A 244 -15.33 14.04 16.40
CA HIS A 244 -13.93 13.74 16.66
C HIS A 244 -13.51 12.55 15.82
N VAL A 245 -12.44 12.71 15.05
CA VAL A 245 -11.80 11.61 14.34
C VAL A 245 -10.50 11.26 15.04
N ILE A 246 -10.31 9.98 15.35
CA ILE A 246 -9.05 9.41 15.82
C ILE A 246 -8.44 8.64 14.65
N ASP A 247 -7.36 9.16 14.09
CA ASP A 247 -6.65 8.59 12.96
C ASP A 247 -5.41 7.82 13.44
N PHE A 248 -5.42 6.50 13.27
CA PHE A 248 -4.31 5.62 13.65
C PHE A 248 -3.09 5.76 12.73
N SER A 249 -3.20 6.54 11.65
CA SER A 249 -2.20 6.64 10.59
C SER A 249 -2.17 8.04 9.96
N LEU A 250 -1.97 9.10 10.76
CA LEU A 250 -2.07 10.49 10.27
C LEU A 250 -1.16 10.78 9.08
N ASN A 251 0.08 10.29 9.12
CA ASN A 251 1.10 10.60 8.11
C ASN A 251 1.16 12.12 7.83
N GLN A 252 0.95 12.54 6.58
CA GLN A 252 0.94 13.96 6.15
C GLN A 252 -0.47 14.60 6.20
N GLY A 253 -1.44 13.92 6.80
CA GLY A 253 -2.82 14.41 6.95
C GLY A 253 -3.60 14.55 5.64
N SER A 254 -3.15 13.94 4.54
CA SER A 254 -3.72 14.14 3.19
C SER A 254 -5.17 13.65 3.03
N GLN A 255 -5.67 12.80 3.93
CA GLN A 255 -7.07 12.38 3.96
C GLN A 255 -8.02 13.53 4.34
N TRP A 256 -7.59 14.40 5.25
CA TRP A 256 -8.45 15.28 6.01
C TRP A 256 -8.92 16.55 5.30
N PRO A 257 -8.15 17.18 4.37
CA PRO A 257 -8.65 18.30 3.57
C PRO A 257 -9.97 18.00 2.85
N ALA A 258 -10.08 16.80 2.27
CA ALA A 258 -11.29 16.38 1.57
C ALA A 258 -12.50 16.22 2.50
N LEU A 259 -12.28 15.70 3.71
CA LEU A 259 -13.34 15.60 4.71
C LEU A 259 -13.75 16.99 5.23
N LEU A 260 -12.79 17.88 5.51
CA LEU A 260 -13.07 19.25 5.96
C LEU A 260 -13.95 19.99 4.95
N GLN A 261 -13.62 19.91 3.65
CA GLN A 261 -14.45 20.49 2.60
C GLN A 261 -15.86 19.89 2.59
N ALA A 262 -16.00 18.57 2.62
CA ALA A 262 -17.30 17.91 2.64
C ALA A 262 -18.15 18.26 3.87
N LEU A 263 -17.51 18.50 5.01
CA LEU A 263 -18.20 18.95 6.23
C LEU A 263 -18.82 20.34 6.07
N THR A 264 -18.23 21.24 5.28
CA THR A 264 -18.80 22.60 5.06
C THR A 264 -20.11 22.58 4.28
N LEU A 265 -20.31 21.55 3.45
CA LEU A 265 -21.47 21.42 2.57
C LEU A 265 -22.66 20.71 3.25
N ARG A 266 -22.48 20.23 4.49
CA ARG A 266 -23.54 19.59 5.25
C ARG A 266 -24.75 20.52 5.45
N PRO A 267 -25.97 19.96 5.42
CA PRO A 267 -27.15 20.68 5.88
C PRO A 267 -26.97 21.20 7.32
N GLY A 268 -27.15 22.51 7.52
CA GLY A 268 -26.92 23.15 8.81
C GLY A 268 -25.49 23.65 9.07
N GLY A 269 -24.58 23.50 8.09
CA GLY A 269 -23.20 23.99 8.16
C GLY A 269 -22.23 23.01 8.82
N PRO A 270 -20.93 23.37 8.87
CA PRO A 270 -19.90 22.51 9.43
C PRO A 270 -20.07 22.30 10.94
N PRO A 271 -19.82 21.08 11.47
CA PRO A 271 -19.73 20.84 12.91
C PRO A 271 -18.43 21.41 13.48
N ALA A 272 -18.32 21.46 14.81
CA ALA A 272 -17.00 21.52 15.44
C ALA A 272 -16.27 20.20 15.17
N PHE A 273 -15.05 20.30 14.64
CA PHE A 273 -14.25 19.15 14.20
C PHE A 273 -12.97 19.03 15.03
N ARG A 274 -12.80 17.88 15.67
CA ARG A 274 -11.59 17.51 16.37
C ARG A 274 -10.87 16.39 15.64
N LEU A 275 -9.56 16.49 15.50
CA LEU A 275 -8.72 15.45 14.93
C LEU A 275 -7.63 15.05 15.93
N THR A 276 -7.57 13.76 16.26
CA THR A 276 -6.42 13.18 16.94
C THR A 276 -5.67 12.30 15.97
N GLY A 277 -4.47 12.72 15.59
CA GLY A 277 -3.62 11.97 14.67
C GLY A 277 -2.52 11.24 15.41
N ILE A 278 -2.43 9.94 15.17
CA ILE A 278 -1.38 9.08 15.70
C ILE A 278 -0.34 8.87 14.61
N GLY A 279 0.92 9.15 14.92
CA GLY A 279 2.01 9.06 13.97
C GLY A 279 3.33 9.53 14.58
N GLY A 280 4.31 9.81 13.72
CA GLY A 280 5.63 10.26 14.15
C GLY A 280 6.55 9.11 14.60
N HIS A 281 7.85 9.42 14.65
CA HIS A 281 8.86 8.57 15.26
C HIS A 281 9.38 9.27 16.51
N SER A 282 9.48 8.54 17.61
CA SER A 282 10.25 8.97 18.77
C SER A 282 11.75 8.84 18.45
N GLN A 283 12.29 9.72 17.62
CA GLN A 283 13.75 9.88 17.53
C GLN A 283 14.20 10.88 18.61
N PRO A 284 15.24 10.57 19.40
CA PRO A 284 15.69 11.44 20.49
C PRO A 284 16.09 12.86 20.05
N ASP A 285 16.47 13.02 18.78
CA ASP A 285 17.08 14.24 18.23
C ASP A 285 16.15 15.02 17.27
N ASP A 286 14.89 14.60 17.11
CA ASP A 286 13.97 15.26 16.17
C ASP A 286 13.37 16.53 16.81
N THR A 287 13.97 17.68 16.50
CA THR A 287 13.53 19.00 16.95
C THR A 287 12.30 19.51 16.21
N THR A 288 11.82 18.81 15.18
CA THR A 288 10.68 19.22 14.35
C THR A 288 9.47 18.36 14.70
N ASP A 289 8.47 18.96 15.34
CA ASP A 289 7.19 18.27 15.59
C ASP A 289 6.38 18.18 14.28
N ALA A 290 6.72 17.21 13.44
CA ALA A 290 6.08 16.99 12.14
C ALA A 290 4.55 16.80 12.24
N LEU A 291 4.07 16.23 13.35
CA LEU A 291 2.63 16.13 13.61
C LEU A 291 2.02 17.52 13.85
N GLN A 292 2.71 18.38 14.58
CA GLN A 292 2.27 19.75 14.82
C GLN A 292 2.29 20.60 13.55
N GLU A 293 3.22 20.37 12.63
CA GLU A 293 3.22 21.03 11.31
C GLU A 293 1.97 20.65 10.50
N VAL A 294 1.68 19.35 10.39
CA VAL A 294 0.46 18.85 9.73
C VAL A 294 -0.79 19.41 10.41
N GLY A 295 -0.82 19.41 11.74
CA GLY A 295 -1.91 19.98 12.54
C GLY A 295 -2.11 21.47 12.28
N GLY A 296 -1.02 22.24 12.19
CA GLY A 296 -1.05 23.67 11.90
C GLY A 296 -1.60 23.98 10.50
N LYS A 297 -1.18 23.22 9.47
CA LYS A 297 -1.71 23.39 8.10
C LYS A 297 -3.19 23.01 8.03
N LEU A 298 -3.62 21.94 8.70
CA LEU A 298 -5.04 21.57 8.80
C LEU A 298 -5.86 22.62 9.53
N ALA A 299 -5.32 23.23 10.59
CA ALA A 299 -5.99 24.30 11.32
C ALA A 299 -6.18 25.55 10.46
N GLN A 300 -5.16 25.97 9.70
CA GLN A 300 -5.28 27.09 8.76
C GLN A 300 -6.32 26.82 7.67
N LEU A 301 -6.34 25.60 7.13
CA LEU A 301 -7.35 25.20 6.14
C LEU A 301 -8.76 25.25 6.74
N ALA A 302 -8.94 24.69 7.94
CA ALA A 302 -10.23 24.69 8.63
C ALA A 302 -10.72 26.11 8.97
N GLU A 303 -9.81 26.99 9.40
CA GLU A 303 -10.10 28.40 9.65
C GLU A 303 -10.57 29.11 8.38
N SER A 304 -9.90 28.87 7.24
CA SER A 304 -10.30 29.44 5.94
C SER A 304 -11.70 29.01 5.49
N MET A 305 -12.19 27.89 6.01
CA MET A 305 -13.51 27.31 5.74
C MET A 305 -14.55 27.62 6.83
N GLY A 306 -14.17 28.36 7.89
CA GLY A 306 -15.06 28.68 9.01
C GLY A 306 -15.42 27.49 9.90
N ILE A 307 -14.55 26.47 9.99
CA ILE A 307 -14.74 25.27 10.81
C ILE A 307 -14.08 25.48 12.18
N GLU A 308 -14.82 25.29 13.29
CA GLU A 308 -14.23 25.20 14.63
C GLU A 308 -13.36 23.94 14.71
N PHE A 309 -12.03 24.11 14.74
CA PHE A 309 -11.07 23.03 14.60
C PHE A 309 -10.18 22.85 15.84
N GLU A 310 -10.01 21.61 16.27
CA GLU A 310 -9.08 21.22 17.34
C GLU A 310 -8.20 20.05 16.87
N PHE A 311 -6.88 20.19 17.02
CA PHE A 311 -5.92 19.14 16.65
C PHE A 311 -5.14 18.62 17.87
N ARG A 312 -4.86 17.32 17.87
CA ARG A 312 -3.96 16.67 18.83
C ARG A 312 -3.09 15.62 18.13
N GLY A 313 -1.78 15.82 18.13
CA GLY A 313 -0.81 14.80 17.73
C GLY A 313 -0.48 13.85 18.89
N LEU A 314 -0.35 12.55 18.62
CA LEU A 314 0.15 11.55 19.57
C LEU A 314 1.26 10.72 18.91
N VAL A 315 2.42 10.67 19.55
CA VAL A 315 3.55 9.83 19.13
C VAL A 315 3.57 8.56 19.98
N VAL A 316 3.52 7.40 19.32
CA VAL A 316 3.60 6.07 19.95
C VAL A 316 4.46 5.16 19.09
N HIS A 317 5.13 4.17 19.72
CA HIS A 317 5.92 3.19 18.98
C HIS A 317 5.03 2.17 18.27
N THR A 318 3.96 1.73 18.95
CA THR A 318 2.92 0.88 18.38
C THR A 318 1.54 1.33 18.84
N LEU A 319 0.50 0.98 18.07
CA LEU A 319 -0.88 1.27 18.46
C LEU A 319 -1.29 0.59 19.78
N ALA A 320 -0.58 -0.47 20.18
CA ALA A 320 -0.83 -1.14 21.45
C ALA A 320 -0.29 -0.39 22.69
N ASP A 321 0.49 0.68 22.49
CA ASP A 321 0.94 1.57 23.56
C ASP A 321 -0.11 2.65 23.90
N LEU A 322 -1.16 2.77 23.08
CA LEU A 322 -2.23 3.73 23.31
C LEU A 322 -3.14 3.26 24.45
N GLU A 323 -3.44 4.18 25.37
CA GLU A 323 -4.44 4.01 26.39
C GLU A 323 -5.59 5.01 26.19
N ALA A 324 -6.83 4.63 26.51
CA ALA A 324 -8.01 5.48 26.31
C ALA A 324 -7.88 6.89 26.93
N PRO A 325 -7.29 7.08 28.14
CA PRO A 325 -7.10 8.41 28.71
C PRO A 325 -6.20 9.33 27.86
N MET A 326 -5.26 8.78 27.09
CA MET A 326 -4.36 9.55 26.23
C MET A 326 -5.11 10.27 25.08
N LEU A 327 -6.26 9.72 24.68
CA LEU A 327 -7.07 10.20 23.56
C LEU A 327 -8.01 11.36 23.97
N ASN A 328 -8.12 11.65 25.27
CA ASN A 328 -8.99 12.70 25.82
C ASN A 328 -10.41 12.66 25.22
N ILE A 329 -11.05 11.49 25.34
CA ILE A 329 -12.36 11.22 24.75
C ILE A 329 -13.42 11.94 25.55
N ARG A 330 -14.26 12.72 24.87
CA ARG A 330 -15.41 13.40 25.51
C ARG A 330 -16.59 12.42 25.60
N LEU A 331 -17.51 12.68 26.52
CA LEU A 331 -18.72 11.88 26.66
C LEU A 331 -19.52 11.84 25.34
N SER A 332 -20.15 10.70 25.04
CA SER A 332 -20.84 10.46 23.77
C SER A 332 -22.06 11.35 23.50
N ASN A 333 -22.61 11.98 24.54
CA ASN A 333 -23.65 13.01 24.42
C ASN A 333 -23.11 14.39 24.06
N VAL A 334 -21.79 14.61 24.19
CA VAL A 334 -21.10 15.86 23.87
C VAL A 334 -20.49 15.81 22.49
N GLU A 335 -19.88 14.68 22.11
CA GLU A 335 -19.09 14.55 20.88
C GLU A 335 -19.27 13.15 20.27
N SER A 336 -19.42 13.08 18.95
CA SER A 336 -19.44 11.80 18.23
C SER A 336 -18.05 11.44 17.72
N VAL A 337 -17.58 10.25 18.06
CA VAL A 337 -16.21 9.80 17.71
C VAL A 337 -16.24 8.82 16.53
N ALA A 338 -15.27 8.94 15.63
CA ALA A 338 -14.95 7.94 14.61
C ALA A 338 -13.48 7.51 14.76
N VAL A 339 -13.20 6.23 14.52
CA VAL A 339 -11.83 5.71 14.45
C VAL A 339 -11.51 5.37 13.00
N ASN A 340 -10.38 5.85 12.48
CA ASN A 340 -9.92 5.58 11.12
C ASN A 340 -8.58 4.86 11.15
N SER A 341 -8.44 3.80 10.34
CA SER A 341 -7.18 3.10 10.17
C SER A 341 -6.95 2.70 8.72
N VAL A 342 -5.88 3.23 8.13
CA VAL A 342 -5.50 2.95 6.74
C VAL A 342 -4.10 2.34 6.72
N PHE A 343 -3.99 1.08 6.29
CA PHE A 343 -2.75 0.30 6.17
C PHE A 343 -1.88 0.31 7.45
N LYS A 344 -2.49 0.11 8.62
CA LYS A 344 -1.79 0.22 9.91
C LYS A 344 -1.98 -0.98 10.84
N LEU A 345 -3.16 -1.60 10.88
CA LEU A 345 -3.49 -2.65 11.84
C LEU A 345 -2.66 -3.92 11.62
N HIS A 346 -2.34 -4.25 10.36
CA HIS A 346 -1.52 -5.42 10.04
C HIS A 346 -0.13 -5.41 10.72
N ARG A 347 0.42 -4.25 11.08
CA ARG A 347 1.73 -4.15 11.74
C ARG A 347 1.68 -4.53 13.22
N VAL A 348 0.51 -4.45 13.83
CA VAL A 348 0.29 -4.71 15.26
C VAL A 348 0.53 -6.19 15.60
N PHE A 349 0.33 -7.10 14.64
CA PHE A 349 0.55 -8.55 14.83
C PHE A 349 2.00 -8.95 15.13
N SER A 350 2.96 -8.04 14.96
CA SER A 350 4.35 -8.28 15.34
C SER A 350 4.50 -8.54 16.85
N ILE A 351 3.61 -7.98 17.67
CA ILE A 351 3.63 -8.12 19.13
C ILE A 351 2.48 -9.05 19.56
N PRO A 352 2.77 -10.19 20.23
CA PRO A 352 1.72 -11.07 20.72
C PRO A 352 0.72 -10.34 21.63
N GLY A 353 -0.58 -10.53 21.40
CA GLY A 353 -1.65 -9.91 22.20
C GLY A 353 -1.94 -8.44 21.90
N ALA A 354 -1.16 -7.81 21.01
CA ALA A 354 -1.28 -6.38 20.75
C ALA A 354 -2.54 -6.02 19.96
N ILE A 355 -3.00 -6.89 19.05
CA ILE A 355 -4.23 -6.63 18.31
C ILE A 355 -5.45 -6.69 19.22
N GLU A 356 -5.47 -7.61 20.19
CA GLU A 356 -6.52 -7.70 21.19
C GLU A 356 -6.59 -6.43 22.05
N LYS A 357 -5.42 -5.91 22.48
CA LYS A 357 -5.34 -4.62 23.18
C LYS A 357 -5.88 -3.46 22.35
N VAL A 358 -5.53 -3.39 21.05
CA VAL A 358 -6.04 -2.36 20.15
C VAL A 358 -7.56 -2.50 19.96
N MET A 359 -8.09 -3.70 19.82
CA MET A 359 -9.54 -3.91 19.74
C MET A 359 -10.23 -3.46 21.03
N ASP A 360 -9.68 -3.78 22.20
CA ASP A 360 -10.23 -3.35 23.49
C ASP A 360 -10.15 -1.83 23.68
N LEU A 361 -9.09 -1.19 23.19
CA LEU A 361 -9.01 0.27 23.11
C LEU A 361 -10.14 0.84 22.25
N ILE A 362 -10.37 0.30 21.05
CA ILE A 362 -11.46 0.75 20.16
C ILE A 362 -12.82 0.57 20.85
N LYS A 363 -13.02 -0.50 21.62
CA LYS A 363 -14.25 -0.67 22.42
C LYS A 363 -14.39 0.43 23.48
N GLN A 364 -13.32 0.75 24.20
CA GLN A 364 -13.31 1.80 25.22
C GLN A 364 -13.56 3.19 24.63
N ILE A 365 -13.19 3.42 23.37
CA ILE A 365 -13.51 4.65 22.65
C ILE A 365 -15.02 4.81 22.41
N ASP A 366 -15.78 3.70 22.35
CA ASP A 366 -17.21 3.65 21.97
C ASP A 366 -17.51 4.46 20.69
N PRO A 367 -16.82 4.19 19.55
CA PRO A 367 -16.95 5.00 18.36
C PRO A 367 -18.28 4.75 17.64
N LYS A 368 -18.81 5.81 17.03
CA LYS A 368 -20.00 5.74 16.18
C LYS A 368 -19.76 4.94 14.90
N ILE A 369 -18.53 4.98 14.39
CA ILE A 369 -18.05 4.24 13.22
C ILE A 369 -16.54 3.99 13.33
N VAL A 370 -16.09 2.83 12.85
CA VAL A 370 -14.68 2.49 12.66
C VAL A 370 -14.46 2.21 11.18
N THR A 371 -13.57 2.93 10.52
CA THR A 371 -13.22 2.73 9.10
C THR A 371 -11.85 2.06 8.99
N ILE A 372 -11.78 1.05 8.12
CA ILE A 372 -10.57 0.24 7.93
C ILE A 372 -10.29 0.07 6.45
N ALA A 373 -9.06 0.36 6.04
CA ALA A 373 -8.53 0.00 4.74
C ALA A 373 -7.28 -0.86 4.94
N GLU A 374 -7.30 -2.11 4.47
CA GLU A 374 -6.19 -3.06 4.59
C GLU A 374 -5.97 -3.81 3.27
N ARG A 375 -4.78 -4.37 3.10
CA ARG A 375 -4.45 -5.17 1.91
C ARG A 375 -5.20 -6.50 1.93
N GLU A 376 -5.74 -6.90 0.79
CA GLU A 376 -6.52 -8.14 0.64
C GLU A 376 -5.59 -9.33 0.33
N VAL A 377 -4.78 -9.72 1.32
CA VAL A 377 -3.78 -10.78 1.15
C VAL A 377 -3.40 -11.43 2.48
N ASN A 378 -3.16 -12.75 2.50
CA ASN A 378 -2.70 -13.47 3.68
C ASN A 378 -1.17 -13.63 3.68
N HIS A 379 -0.48 -12.64 4.24
CA HIS A 379 0.97 -12.69 4.48
C HIS A 379 1.34 -13.15 5.91
N ASN A 380 0.34 -13.50 6.71
CA ASN A 380 0.52 -13.92 8.10
C ASN A 380 0.44 -15.46 8.29
N GLU A 381 0.55 -16.24 7.21
CA GLU A 381 0.70 -17.70 7.31
C GLU A 381 1.95 -18.07 8.12
N SER A 382 1.81 -19.04 9.02
CA SER A 382 2.85 -19.80 9.70
C SER A 382 3.77 -20.58 8.75
N VAL A 383 3.25 -21.31 7.76
CA VAL A 383 4.04 -22.13 6.82
C VAL A 383 4.78 -21.22 5.86
N PHE A 384 6.11 -21.34 5.83
CA PHE A 384 6.98 -20.47 5.03
C PHE A 384 6.67 -20.57 3.54
N MET A 385 6.57 -21.78 3.00
CA MET A 385 6.24 -21.99 1.58
C MET A 385 4.94 -21.30 1.17
N ASN A 386 3.87 -21.46 1.97
CA ASN A 386 2.57 -20.83 1.69
C ASN A 386 2.67 -19.31 1.70
N ARG A 387 3.42 -18.76 2.66
CA ARG A 387 3.68 -17.32 2.76
C ARG A 387 4.45 -16.79 1.55
N ILE A 388 5.50 -17.49 1.10
CA ILE A 388 6.27 -17.09 -0.09
C ILE A 388 5.43 -17.18 -1.35
N LYS A 389 4.65 -18.25 -1.50
CA LYS A 389 3.75 -18.43 -2.63
C LYS A 389 2.75 -17.29 -2.76
N GLU A 390 2.04 -16.98 -1.68
CA GLU A 390 1.06 -15.89 -1.68
C GLU A 390 1.74 -14.53 -1.92
N ALA A 391 2.87 -14.27 -1.27
CA ALA A 391 3.63 -13.04 -1.43
C ALA A 391 4.13 -12.84 -2.86
N TRP A 392 4.73 -13.87 -3.45
CA TRP A 392 5.18 -13.83 -4.85
C TRP A 392 4.02 -13.42 -5.75
N HIS A 393 2.89 -14.13 -5.68
CA HIS A 393 1.76 -13.77 -6.52
C HIS A 393 1.29 -12.34 -6.27
N TYR A 394 1.18 -11.90 -5.01
CA TYR A 394 0.70 -10.56 -4.66
C TYR A 394 1.63 -9.47 -5.20
N TYR A 395 2.93 -9.61 -4.96
CA TYR A 395 3.92 -8.63 -5.40
C TYR A 395 4.09 -8.65 -6.92
N SER A 396 3.91 -9.78 -7.61
CA SER A 396 3.84 -9.81 -9.08
C SER A 396 2.75 -8.87 -9.61
N THR A 397 1.56 -8.90 -8.97
CA THR A 397 0.47 -7.98 -9.32
C THR A 397 0.82 -6.52 -9.01
N MET A 398 1.51 -6.26 -7.91
CA MET A 398 1.94 -4.90 -7.51
C MET A 398 3.02 -4.33 -8.44
N PHE A 399 3.98 -5.15 -8.88
CA PHE A 399 5.00 -4.72 -9.84
C PHE A 399 4.43 -4.58 -11.26
N ASP A 400 3.49 -5.43 -11.69
CA ASP A 400 2.74 -5.22 -12.94
C ASP A 400 1.95 -3.91 -12.90
N LEU A 401 1.33 -3.59 -11.77
CA LEU A 401 0.65 -2.31 -11.54
C LEU A 401 1.60 -1.12 -11.70
N LEU A 402 2.80 -1.18 -11.10
CA LEU A 402 3.81 -0.11 -11.24
C LEU A 402 4.35 0.01 -12.67
N GLU A 403 4.52 -1.10 -13.40
CA GLU A 403 5.00 -1.06 -14.79
C GLU A 403 3.94 -0.48 -15.74
N ASN A 404 2.66 -0.66 -15.43
CA ASN A 404 1.55 -0.16 -16.23
C ASN A 404 0.95 1.13 -15.68
N SER A 405 1.63 1.84 -14.80
CA SER A 405 1.12 3.06 -14.17
C SER A 405 1.19 4.30 -15.08
N GLU A 406 1.07 4.15 -16.40
CA GLU A 406 1.23 5.23 -17.39
C GLU A 406 0.22 6.39 -17.21
N TRP A 407 -0.90 6.15 -16.52
CA TRP A 407 -1.89 7.19 -16.16
C TRP A 407 -1.51 8.00 -14.91
N THR A 408 -0.53 7.53 -14.15
CA THR A 408 -0.03 8.24 -12.98
C THR A 408 0.89 9.32 -13.52
N LYS A 409 0.70 10.58 -13.11
CA LYS A 409 1.62 11.68 -13.48
C LYS A 409 3.00 11.54 -12.81
N CYS A 410 3.36 10.33 -12.36
CA CYS A 410 4.57 10.05 -11.64
C CYS A 410 5.77 10.06 -12.55
N SER A 411 6.86 10.63 -12.04
CA SER A 411 8.15 10.58 -12.69
C SER A 411 8.77 9.18 -12.57
N THR A 412 9.76 8.88 -13.40
CA THR A 412 10.53 7.63 -13.30
C THR A 412 11.17 7.45 -11.92
N ILE A 413 11.54 8.54 -11.24
CA ILE A 413 12.13 8.48 -9.90
C ILE A 413 11.08 8.05 -8.86
N ASP A 414 9.83 8.52 -8.97
CA ASP A 414 8.75 8.12 -8.06
C ASP A 414 8.42 6.63 -8.20
N LEU A 415 8.40 6.12 -9.43
CA LEU A 415 8.17 4.68 -9.67
C LEU A 415 9.31 3.81 -9.14
N GLU A 416 10.54 4.31 -9.16
CA GLU A 416 11.68 3.61 -8.57
C GLU A 416 11.63 3.63 -7.03
N ILE A 417 11.23 4.76 -6.45
CA ILE A 417 10.96 4.88 -5.01
C ILE A 417 9.83 3.91 -4.58
N ALA A 418 8.77 3.84 -5.38
CA ALA A 418 7.64 2.93 -5.18
C ALA A 418 8.09 1.46 -5.23
N ALA A 419 8.93 1.09 -6.20
CA ALA A 419 9.52 -0.24 -6.29
C ALA A 419 10.40 -0.58 -5.08
N GLN A 420 11.22 0.37 -4.61
CA GLN A 420 12.03 0.20 -3.41
C GLN A 420 11.17 -0.01 -2.15
N HIS A 421 10.04 0.70 -2.04
CA HIS A 421 9.07 0.48 -0.96
C HIS A 421 8.60 -0.98 -0.93
N LEU A 422 8.12 -1.50 -2.07
CA LEU A 422 7.69 -2.90 -2.18
C LEU A 422 8.84 -3.88 -1.85
N GLY A 423 10.06 -3.58 -2.30
CA GLY A 423 11.25 -4.36 -1.98
C GLY A 423 11.51 -4.48 -0.48
N ARG A 424 11.28 -3.41 0.28
CA ARG A 424 11.41 -3.43 1.75
C ARG A 424 10.31 -4.22 2.43
N GLU A 425 9.09 -4.17 1.91
CA GLU A 425 8.02 -5.02 2.42
C GLU A 425 8.32 -6.50 2.18
N ILE A 426 8.79 -6.85 0.97
CA ILE A 426 9.25 -8.20 0.62
C ILE A 426 10.36 -8.63 1.58
N TYR A 427 11.36 -7.78 1.79
CA TYR A 427 12.44 -8.06 2.73
C TYR A 427 11.91 -8.39 4.13
N ASN A 428 11.05 -7.53 4.69
CA ASN A 428 10.50 -7.76 6.02
C ASN A 428 9.65 -9.03 6.10
N LEU A 429 8.87 -9.32 5.06
CA LEU A 429 8.00 -10.50 4.99
C LEU A 429 8.80 -11.81 4.92
N VAL A 430 9.88 -11.82 4.11
CA VAL A 430 10.65 -13.03 3.78
C VAL A 430 11.77 -13.26 4.79
N ALA A 431 12.59 -12.24 5.06
CA ALA A 431 13.83 -12.37 5.83
C ALA A 431 13.60 -12.30 7.34
N CYS A 432 12.65 -11.47 7.81
CA CYS A 432 12.40 -11.30 9.24
C CYS A 432 11.48 -12.38 9.82
N GLU A 433 11.57 -12.62 11.13
CA GLU A 433 10.67 -13.50 11.88
C GLU A 433 10.33 -12.90 13.26
N GLY A 434 9.39 -13.51 13.97
CA GLY A 434 8.98 -13.08 15.31
C GLY A 434 8.47 -11.64 15.33
N THR A 435 8.94 -10.85 16.31
CA THR A 435 8.57 -9.44 16.49
C THR A 435 9.19 -8.51 15.46
N LYS A 436 10.27 -8.93 14.79
CA LYS A 436 10.92 -8.13 13.72
C LYS A 436 10.10 -8.16 12.42
N ARG A 437 9.24 -9.17 12.22
CA ARG A 437 8.35 -9.25 11.05
C ARG A 437 7.05 -8.49 11.32
N VAL A 438 6.93 -7.32 10.69
CA VAL A 438 5.77 -6.41 10.81
C VAL A 438 4.81 -6.49 9.63
N MET A 439 5.25 -6.99 8.47
CA MET A 439 4.40 -7.17 7.28
C MET A 439 3.52 -8.43 7.43
N ARG A 440 2.46 -8.31 8.23
CA ARG A 440 1.55 -9.40 8.63
C ARG A 440 0.11 -9.14 8.18
N HIS A 441 -0.07 -9.06 6.88
CA HIS A 441 -1.38 -8.85 6.27
C HIS A 441 -2.30 -10.06 6.47
N GLU A 442 -3.57 -9.78 6.71
CA GLU A 442 -4.66 -10.75 6.78
C GLU A 442 -5.77 -10.34 5.81
N THR A 443 -6.49 -11.32 5.27
CA THR A 443 -7.63 -11.10 4.38
C THR A 443 -8.81 -10.46 5.10
N PHE A 444 -9.74 -9.86 4.36
CA PHE A 444 -10.96 -9.31 4.95
C PHE A 444 -11.78 -10.36 5.71
N GLY A 445 -11.78 -11.62 5.26
CA GLY A 445 -12.44 -12.71 5.98
C GLY A 445 -11.89 -12.89 7.40
N GLN A 446 -10.57 -12.79 7.57
CA GLN A 446 -9.92 -12.86 8.88
C GLN A 446 -10.20 -11.61 9.72
N TRP A 447 -10.10 -10.41 9.13
CA TRP A 447 -10.47 -9.17 9.81
C TRP A 447 -11.90 -9.18 10.30
N ARG A 448 -12.84 -9.66 9.49
CA ARG A 448 -14.25 -9.81 9.85
C ARG A 448 -14.44 -10.69 11.07
N VAL A 449 -13.76 -11.84 11.14
CA VAL A 449 -13.83 -12.71 12.33
C VAL A 449 -13.34 -11.97 13.57
N ARG A 450 -12.25 -11.20 13.47
CA ARG A 450 -11.71 -10.42 14.59
C ARG A 450 -12.66 -9.34 15.08
N PHE A 451 -13.18 -8.52 14.17
CA PHE A 451 -14.12 -7.45 14.52
C PHE A 451 -15.42 -7.99 15.10
N ASN A 452 -15.99 -9.05 14.51
CA ASN A 452 -17.18 -9.71 15.04
C ASN A 452 -16.93 -10.28 16.45
N SER A 453 -15.78 -10.94 16.66
CA SER A 453 -15.41 -11.49 17.98
C SER A 453 -15.18 -10.39 19.02
N ALA A 454 -14.82 -9.19 18.57
CA ALA A 454 -14.69 -7.99 19.39
C ALA A 454 -16.02 -7.22 19.55
N GLY A 455 -17.17 -7.75 19.11
CA GLY A 455 -18.48 -7.11 19.31
C GLY A 455 -18.77 -5.95 18.36
N PHE A 456 -18.04 -5.85 17.25
CA PHE A 456 -18.34 -4.93 16.16
C PHE A 456 -19.10 -5.65 15.05
N ASN A 457 -20.08 -4.97 14.46
CA ASN A 457 -20.78 -5.45 13.29
C ASN A 457 -20.39 -4.62 12.07
N LEU A 458 -20.30 -5.28 10.92
CA LEU A 458 -20.05 -4.62 9.64
C LEU A 458 -21.22 -3.68 9.29
N VAL A 459 -20.88 -2.48 8.82
CA VAL A 459 -21.82 -1.52 8.23
C VAL A 459 -21.66 -1.58 6.71
N PRO A 460 -22.69 -1.99 5.97
CA PRO A 460 -22.64 -1.99 4.51
C PRO A 460 -22.38 -0.58 3.96
N LEU A 461 -21.38 -0.44 3.09
CA LEU A 461 -20.97 0.85 2.54
C LEU A 461 -21.99 1.47 1.56
N GLY A 462 -22.95 0.69 1.07
CA GLY A 462 -24.05 1.16 0.22
C GLY A 462 -23.68 1.45 -1.23
N SER A 463 -24.71 1.55 -2.08
CA SER A 463 -24.57 1.73 -3.54
C SER A 463 -23.98 3.09 -3.93
N ASN A 464 -24.21 4.12 -3.13
CA ASN A 464 -23.68 5.47 -3.40
C ASN A 464 -22.15 5.48 -3.31
N THR A 465 -21.61 4.91 -2.24
CA THR A 465 -20.15 4.77 -2.05
C THR A 465 -19.51 3.96 -3.18
N SER A 466 -20.18 2.91 -3.65
CA SER A 466 -19.74 2.13 -4.83
C SER A 466 -19.73 2.98 -6.11
N ARG A 467 -20.76 3.80 -6.34
CA ARG A 467 -20.82 4.74 -7.49
C ARG A 467 -19.68 5.76 -7.43
N HIS A 468 -19.41 6.32 -6.26
CA HIS A 468 -18.32 7.28 -6.04
C HIS A 468 -16.94 6.67 -6.27
N ALA A 469 -16.73 5.44 -5.80
CA ALA A 469 -15.51 4.70 -6.08
C ALA A 469 -15.29 4.50 -7.59
N ASN A 470 -16.33 4.13 -8.33
CA ASN A 470 -16.28 3.98 -9.79
C ASN A 470 -16.02 5.32 -10.50
N MET A 471 -16.56 6.43 -9.98
CA MET A 471 -16.27 7.76 -10.53
C MET A 471 -14.80 8.14 -10.34
N LEU A 472 -14.22 7.87 -9.15
CA LEU A 472 -12.78 8.06 -8.91
C LEU A 472 -11.95 7.28 -9.93
N LEU A 473 -12.29 6.02 -10.21
CA LEU A 473 -11.59 5.21 -11.21
C LEU A 473 -11.69 5.80 -12.62
N ALA A 474 -12.87 6.26 -13.01
CA ALA A 474 -13.09 6.89 -14.31
C ALA A 474 -12.20 8.14 -14.49
N LEU A 475 -12.04 8.96 -13.44
CA LEU A 475 -11.23 10.18 -13.47
C LEU A 475 -9.73 9.90 -13.62
N TYR A 476 -9.23 8.78 -13.07
CA TYR A 476 -7.79 8.54 -12.96
C TYR A 476 -7.23 7.45 -13.85
N THR A 477 -8.05 6.51 -14.32
CA THR A 477 -7.55 5.29 -14.99
C THR A 477 -8.08 5.10 -16.40
N ASN A 478 -9.01 5.97 -16.83
CA ASN A 478 -9.83 5.75 -18.03
C ASN A 478 -10.43 4.33 -18.10
N GLY A 479 -10.73 3.72 -16.94
CA GLY A 479 -11.35 2.40 -16.80
C GLY A 479 -10.46 1.21 -17.15
N LYS A 480 -9.14 1.38 -17.30
CA LYS A 480 -8.24 0.25 -17.65
C LYS A 480 -7.68 -0.43 -16.40
N ARG A 481 -7.84 -1.76 -16.36
CA ARG A 481 -7.30 -2.74 -15.39
C ARG A 481 -7.75 -2.62 -13.94
N TYR A 482 -7.91 -1.42 -13.38
CA TYR A 482 -8.53 -1.30 -12.06
C TYR A 482 -10.03 -1.60 -12.09
N ARG A 483 -10.53 -2.26 -11.04
CA ARG A 483 -11.95 -2.52 -10.82
C ARG A 483 -12.33 -2.34 -9.36
N VAL A 484 -13.55 -1.91 -9.12
CA VAL A 484 -14.16 -1.94 -7.78
C VAL A 484 -15.18 -3.05 -7.73
N GLU A 485 -15.06 -3.89 -6.70
CA GLU A 485 -15.97 -4.96 -6.40
C GLU A 485 -16.63 -4.69 -5.05
N GLU A 486 -17.96 -4.71 -5.03
CA GLU A 486 -18.73 -4.73 -3.80
C GLU A 486 -18.96 -6.17 -3.40
N LYS A 487 -18.44 -6.55 -2.23
CA LYS A 487 -18.50 -7.93 -1.75
C LYS A 487 -18.80 -7.96 -0.27
N ASP A 488 -19.86 -8.69 0.10
CA ASP A 488 -20.28 -8.89 1.48
C ASP A 488 -20.34 -7.59 2.33
N GLY A 489 -20.77 -6.46 1.75
CA GLY A 489 -20.89 -5.17 2.45
C GLY A 489 -19.59 -4.36 2.57
N CYS A 490 -18.49 -4.81 1.97
CA CYS A 490 -17.24 -4.05 1.84
C CYS A 490 -16.95 -3.69 0.37
N LEU A 491 -16.02 -2.76 0.14
CA LEU A 491 -15.56 -2.39 -1.20
C LEU A 491 -14.10 -2.76 -1.39
N MET A 492 -13.83 -3.50 -2.45
CA MET A 492 -12.50 -3.99 -2.81
C MET A 492 -11.99 -3.26 -4.05
N LEU A 493 -10.78 -2.73 -3.98
CA LEU A 493 -10.04 -2.25 -5.14
C LEU A 493 -9.19 -3.40 -5.69
N SER A 494 -9.43 -3.73 -6.95
CA SER A 494 -8.76 -4.82 -7.66
C SER A 494 -7.93 -4.30 -8.82
N TRP A 495 -6.84 -5.01 -9.11
CA TRP A 495 -6.10 -4.89 -10.36
C TRP A 495 -6.29 -6.14 -11.19
N ASN A 496 -6.77 -5.96 -12.42
CA ASN A 496 -7.35 -7.03 -13.20
C ASN A 496 -8.38 -7.78 -12.31
N SER A 497 -8.25 -9.11 -12.19
CA SER A 497 -9.14 -9.94 -11.37
C SER A 497 -8.65 -10.15 -9.94
N ARG A 498 -7.56 -9.52 -9.51
CA ARG A 498 -7.02 -9.71 -8.17
C ARG A 498 -7.41 -8.57 -7.23
N PRO A 499 -8.11 -8.84 -6.12
CA PRO A 499 -8.28 -7.89 -5.03
C PRO A 499 -6.93 -7.49 -4.42
N LEU A 500 -6.73 -6.19 -4.23
CA LEU A 500 -5.50 -5.63 -3.66
C LEU A 500 -5.75 -5.00 -2.30
N ILE A 501 -6.85 -4.25 -2.18
CA ILE A 501 -7.23 -3.55 -0.95
C ILE A 501 -8.70 -3.78 -0.68
N THR A 502 -9.03 -3.94 0.60
CA THR A 502 -10.40 -3.95 1.09
C THR A 502 -10.64 -2.76 2.01
N THR A 503 -11.75 -2.06 1.79
CA THR A 503 -12.26 -0.99 2.65
C THR A 503 -13.55 -1.45 3.31
N SER A 504 -13.67 -1.22 4.62
CA SER A 504 -14.82 -1.65 5.41
C SER A 504 -15.12 -0.66 6.55
N ALA A 505 -16.37 -0.64 6.98
CA ALA A 505 -16.84 0.18 8.08
C ALA A 505 -17.53 -0.67 9.14
N TRP A 506 -17.36 -0.35 10.42
CA TRP A 506 -17.81 -1.17 11.54
C TRP A 506 -18.44 -0.33 12.65
N ARG A 507 -19.44 -0.88 13.34
CA ARG A 507 -20.09 -0.24 14.48
C ARG A 507 -20.08 -1.17 15.69
N GLY A 508 -19.69 -0.64 16.84
CA GLY A 508 -19.74 -1.36 18.10
C GLY A 508 -21.17 -1.52 18.61
N TYR A 509 -21.50 -2.70 19.13
CA TYR A 509 -22.76 -2.97 19.82
C TYR A 509 -22.45 -3.44 21.24
N PHE A 510 -22.03 -2.51 22.08
CA PHE A 510 -21.72 -2.79 23.48
C PHE A 510 -22.99 -2.58 24.31
N ALA A 511 -23.34 -3.56 25.15
CA ALA A 511 -24.40 -3.37 26.12
C ALA A 511 -23.98 -2.24 27.07
N LYS A 512 -24.68 -1.10 27.04
CA LYS A 512 -24.48 -0.07 28.06
C LYS A 512 -24.85 -0.68 29.40
N SER A 513 -23.90 -0.77 30.33
CA SER A 513 -24.24 -1.08 31.71
C SER A 513 -25.23 -0.02 32.17
N LYS A 514 -26.37 -0.48 32.70
CA LYS A 514 -27.29 0.40 33.42
C LYS A 514 -26.60 0.70 34.75
N ASP A 515 -25.87 1.81 34.79
CA ASP A 515 -25.44 2.41 36.05
C ASP A 515 -26.56 3.29 36.62
#